data_AF-W7WMX1-F1
#
_entry.id   AF-W7WMX1-F1
#
_cell.length_a   1.000
_cell.length_b   1.000
_cell.length_c   1.000
_cell.angle_alpha   90.00
_cell.angle_beta   90.00
_cell.angle_gamma   90.00
#
_symmetry.space_group_name_H-M   'P 1'
#
loop_
_entity.id
_entity.type
_entity.pdbx_description
1 polymer ?
#
loop_
_entity_poly.entity_id
_entity_poly.type
_entity_poly.pdbx_seq_one_letter_code
_entity_poly.pdbx_strand_id
1 'polypeptide(L)'
;MSINFGEDREIDTNKVVTEVLTALGLPARQIIDEAQSEANKLRLRQQTETAARRGIFGAPMFFVGDDMFWGNDRLDDALDHCVQALA
;
A
#
# COMPACT_ATOMS: atom_id res chain seq x y z
N MET A 1 -3.17 1.77 -9.89
CA MET A 1 -4.52 1.21 -10.13
C MET A 1 -4.94 1.29 -11.61
N SER A 2 -4.50 2.28 -12.41
CA SER A 2 -4.90 2.40 -13.82
C SER A 2 -4.52 1.21 -14.70
N ILE A 3 -3.34 0.60 -14.52
CA ILE A 3 -2.90 -0.52 -15.36
C ILE A 3 -3.78 -1.77 -15.14
N ASN A 4 -3.92 -2.22 -13.89
CA ASN A 4 -4.72 -3.42 -13.62
C ASN A 4 -6.23 -3.14 -13.72
N PHE A 5 -6.75 -2.16 -13.00
CA PHE A 5 -8.20 -1.91 -12.95
C PHE A 5 -8.75 -1.02 -14.08
N GLY A 6 -7.90 -0.28 -14.78
CA GLY A 6 -8.31 0.63 -15.86
C GLY A 6 -8.00 0.09 -17.27
N GLU A 7 -6.85 -0.55 -17.45
CA GLU A 7 -6.38 -1.10 -18.73
C GLU A 7 -6.51 -2.64 -18.79
N ASP A 8 -6.95 -3.30 -17.72
CA ASP A 8 -7.09 -4.76 -17.62
C ASP A 8 -5.77 -5.52 -17.89
N ARG A 9 -4.65 -4.98 -17.38
CA ARG A 9 -3.31 -5.55 -17.55
C ARG A 9 -2.76 -6.10 -16.24
N GLU A 10 -2.06 -7.23 -16.34
CA GLU A 10 -1.35 -7.81 -15.19
C GLU A 10 -0.20 -6.92 -14.70
N ILE A 11 0.01 -6.90 -13.39
CA ILE A 11 1.05 -6.10 -12.71
C ILE A 11 2.01 -6.95 -11.86
N ASP A 12 1.96 -8.27 -12.02
CA ASP A 12 2.73 -9.25 -11.25
C ASP A 12 4.14 -9.51 -11.79
N THR A 13 4.54 -8.80 -12.85
CA THR A 13 5.85 -8.96 -13.50
C THR A 13 6.76 -7.75 -13.33
N ASN A 14 8.07 -7.99 -13.19
CA ASN A 14 9.09 -6.94 -13.18
C ASN A 14 9.07 -6.07 -14.45
N LYS A 15 8.64 -6.62 -15.58
CA LYS A 15 8.57 -5.88 -16.86
C LYS A 15 7.62 -4.67 -16.73
N VAL A 16 6.40 -4.90 -16.25
CA VAL A 16 5.39 -3.84 -16.11
C VAL A 16 5.83 -2.82 -15.07
N VAL A 17 6.42 -3.26 -13.96
CA VAL A 17 6.98 -2.35 -12.94
C VAL A 17 8.14 -1.51 -13.51
N THR A 18 8.99 -2.10 -14.34
CA THR A 18 10.10 -1.39 -15.01
C THR A 18 9.59 -0.30 -15.95
N GLU A 19 8.57 -0.61 -16.77
CA GLU A 19 7.92 0.34 -17.68
C GLU A 19 7.39 1.56 -16.91
N VAL A 20 6.67 1.32 -15.80
CA VAL A 20 6.12 2.39 -14.95
C VAL A 20 7.21 3.23 -14.32
N LEU A 21 8.20 2.60 -13.69
CA LEU A 21 9.30 3.32 -13.05
C LEU A 21 10.09 4.17 -14.07
N THR A 22 10.32 3.63 -15.27
CA THR A 22 11.02 4.35 -16.35
C THR A 22 10.20 5.53 -16.86
N ALA A 23 8.89 5.36 -17.05
CA ALA A 23 8.00 6.44 -17.46
C ALA A 23 7.93 7.59 -16.43
N LEU A 24 8.13 7.26 -15.14
CA LEU A 24 8.24 8.23 -14.05
C LEU A 24 9.65 8.87 -13.94
N GLY A 25 10.61 8.48 -14.77
CA GLY A 25 12.00 8.98 -14.71
C GLY A 25 12.80 8.43 -13.52
N LEU A 26 12.37 7.32 -12.92
CA LEU A 26 13.01 6.70 -11.76
C LEU A 26 14.05 5.65 -12.16
N PRO A 27 15.05 5.37 -11.30
CA PRO A 27 16.08 4.35 -11.57
C PRO A 27 15.50 2.93 -11.42
N ALA A 28 14.75 2.49 -12.42
CA ALA A 28 13.93 1.27 -12.37
C ALA A 28 14.70 0.03 -11.91
N ARG A 29 15.90 -0.19 -12.47
CA ARG A 29 16.75 -1.33 -12.12
C ARG A 29 17.11 -1.33 -10.62
N GLN A 30 17.60 -0.20 -10.11
CA GLN A 30 18.02 -0.09 -8.72
C GLN A 30 16.83 -0.35 -7.77
N ILE A 31 15.68 0.25 -8.04
CA ILE A 31 14.48 0.09 -7.22
C ILE A 31 14.01 -1.38 -7.22
N ILE A 32 14.02 -2.04 -8.37
CA ILE A 32 13.62 -3.45 -8.48
C ILE A 32 14.62 -4.34 -7.73
N ASP A 33 15.92 -4.12 -7.90
CA ASP A 33 16.97 -4.87 -7.20
C ASP A 33 16.82 -4.70 -5.66
N GLU A 34 16.57 -3.47 -5.19
CA GLU A 34 16.29 -3.20 -3.78
C GLU A 34 15.01 -3.87 -3.30
N ALA A 35 13.91 -3.80 -4.06
CA ALA A 35 12.64 -4.42 -3.71
C ALA A 35 12.75 -5.94 -3.59
N GLN A 36 13.61 -6.57 -4.39
CA GLN A 36 13.88 -8.01 -4.36
C GLN A 36 14.93 -8.45 -3.32
N SER A 37 15.59 -7.50 -2.65
CA SER A 37 16.56 -7.81 -1.60
C SER A 37 15.91 -8.56 -0.42
N GLU A 38 16.67 -9.44 0.23
CA GLU A 38 16.19 -10.19 1.39
C GLU A 38 15.79 -9.27 2.54
N ALA A 39 16.48 -8.15 2.72
CA ALA A 39 16.14 -7.14 3.72
C ALA A 39 14.73 -6.56 3.48
N ASN A 40 14.39 -6.20 2.25
CA ASN A 40 13.06 -5.67 1.93
C ASN A 40 11.97 -6.74 1.95
N LYS A 41 12.25 -7.97 1.54
CA LYS A 41 11.31 -9.09 1.70
C LYS A 41 11.01 -9.37 3.18
N LEU A 42 12.03 -9.34 4.04
CA LEU A 42 11.86 -9.50 5.48
C LEU A 42 11.03 -8.33 6.05
N ARG A 43 11.35 -7.10 5.66
CA ARG A 43 10.60 -5.92 6.08
C ARG A 43 9.12 -6.00 5.67
N LEU A 44 8.82 -6.44 4.45
CA LEU A 44 7.44 -6.64 3.99
C LEU A 44 6.70 -7.66 4.88
N ARG A 45 7.31 -8.80 5.18
CA ARG A 45 6.71 -9.81 6.08
C ARG A 45 6.42 -9.24 7.47
N GLN A 46 7.38 -8.53 8.06
CA GLN A 46 7.21 -7.92 9.38
C GLN A 46 6.12 -6.85 9.41
N GLN A 47 5.97 -6.07 8.33
CA GLN A 47 4.87 -5.11 8.20
C GLN A 47 3.52 -5.82 8.11
N THR A 48 3.41 -6.90 7.33
CA THR A 48 2.19 -7.72 7.25
C THR A 48 1.83 -8.37 8.58
N GLU A 49 2.81 -8.89 9.33
CA GLU A 49 2.59 -9.41 10.68
C GLU A 49 2.15 -8.33 11.67
N THR A 50 2.69 -7.11 11.54
CA THR A 50 2.28 -5.97 12.35
C THR A 50 0.85 -5.55 12.05
N ALA A 51 0.48 -5.54 10.76
CA ALA A 51 -0.89 -5.30 10.33
C ALA A 51 -1.86 -6.34 10.92
N ALA A 52 -1.51 -7.63 10.84
CA ALA A 52 -2.30 -8.70 11.43
C ALA A 52 -2.46 -8.55 12.96
N ARG A 53 -1.38 -8.20 13.68
CA ARG A 53 -1.43 -7.92 15.13
C ARG A 53 -2.31 -6.72 15.50
N ARG A 54 -2.43 -5.74 14.61
CA ARG A 54 -3.33 -4.59 14.75
C ARG A 54 -4.78 -4.91 14.36
N GLY A 55 -5.09 -6.15 13.98
CA GLY A 55 -6.43 -6.55 13.57
C GLY A 55 -6.77 -6.19 12.11
N ILE A 56 -5.79 -5.86 11.27
CA ILE A 56 -6.03 -5.61 9.84
C ILE A 56 -6.28 -6.93 9.12
N PHE A 57 -7.49 -7.09 8.59
CA PHE A 57 -7.92 -8.32 7.89
C PHE A 57 -8.37 -8.08 6.43
N GLY A 58 -8.32 -6.83 5.95
CA GLY A 58 -8.74 -6.47 4.60
C GLY A 58 -8.24 -5.09 4.20
N ALA A 59 -8.56 -4.66 2.98
CA ALA A 59 -8.17 -3.36 2.45
C ALA A 59 -9.30 -2.71 1.62
N PRO A 60 -9.45 -1.36 1.65
CA PRO A 60 -8.71 -0.44 2.51
C PRO A 60 -9.20 -0.48 3.96
N MET A 61 -8.30 -0.20 4.89
CA MET A 61 -8.59 -0.02 6.32
C MET A 61 -7.76 1.15 6.83
N PHE A 62 -8.38 2.01 7.63
CA PHE A 62 -7.80 3.23 8.17
C PHE A 62 -7.77 3.17 9.70
N PHE A 63 -6.81 3.84 10.30
CA PHE A 63 -6.72 4.01 11.74
C PHE A 63 -6.55 5.49 12.09
N VAL A 64 -7.24 5.93 13.14
CA VAL A 64 -7.04 7.23 13.79
C VAL A 64 -6.75 6.94 15.25
N GLY A 65 -5.49 7.13 15.67
CA GLY A 65 -5.05 6.59 16.96
C GLY A 65 -5.21 5.07 17.00
N ASP A 66 -6.02 4.59 17.94
CA ASP A 66 -6.36 3.16 18.10
C ASP A 66 -7.71 2.78 17.45
N ASP A 67 -8.48 3.76 16.97
CA ASP A 67 -9.79 3.53 16.34
C ASP A 67 -9.66 3.10 14.89
N MET A 68 -10.39 2.03 14.51
CA MET A 68 -10.29 1.34 13.22
C MET A 68 -11.54 1.56 12.35
N PHE A 69 -11.33 1.90 11.07
CA PHE A 69 -12.36 2.12 10.07
C PHE A 69 -12.10 1.22 8.84
N TRP A 70 -13.04 0.34 8.50
CA TRP A 70 -12.86 -0.64 7.42
C TRP A 70 -13.77 -0.33 6.23
N GLY A 71 -13.19 -0.26 5.03
CA GLY A 71 -13.89 0.01 3.77
C GLY A 71 -13.68 1.45 3.29
N ASN A 72 -13.69 1.64 1.96
CA ASN A 72 -13.52 2.97 1.37
C ASN A 72 -14.70 3.90 1.69
N ASP A 73 -15.88 3.32 1.89
CA ASP A 73 -17.10 3.98 2.37
C ASP A 73 -16.98 4.53 3.81
N ARG A 74 -15.90 4.18 4.52
CA ARG A 74 -15.58 4.68 5.87
C ARG A 74 -14.45 5.69 5.92
N LEU A 75 -13.92 6.10 4.77
CA LEU A 75 -12.84 7.09 4.73
C LEU A 75 -13.30 8.45 5.29
N ASP A 76 -14.49 8.92 4.90
CA ASP A 76 -15.01 10.21 5.37
C ASP A 76 -15.25 10.19 6.89
N ASP A 77 -15.82 9.09 7.41
CA ASP A 77 -15.99 8.87 8.86
C ASP A 77 -14.65 8.95 9.62
N ALA A 78 -13.60 8.33 9.07
CA ALA A 78 -12.27 8.34 9.66
C ALA A 78 -11.65 9.75 9.66
N LEU A 79 -11.82 10.50 8.58
CA LEU A 79 -11.31 11.88 8.47
C LEU A 79 -12.03 12.81 9.46
N ASP A 80 -13.36 12.73 9.54
CA ASP A 80 -14.16 13.53 10.48
C ASP A 80 -13.75 13.23 11.92
N HIS A 81 -13.55 11.95 12.25
CA HIS A 81 -13.09 11.54 13.58
C HIS A 81 -11.67 12.07 13.88
N CYS A 82 -10.75 12.04 12.91
CA CYS A 82 -9.41 12.60 13.04
C CYS A 82 -9.44 14.10 13.35
N VAL A 83 -10.29 14.86 12.66
CA VAL A 83 -10.45 16.31 12.92
C VAL A 83 -11.02 16.56 14.32
N GLN A 84 -12.02 15.78 14.75
CA GLN A 84 -12.61 15.91 16.08
C GLN A 84 -11.62 15.58 17.20
N ALA A 85 -10.77 14.56 17.02
CA ALA A 85 -9.77 14.16 18.01
C ALA A 85 -8.63 15.19 18.20
N LEU A 86 -8.46 16.12 17.25
CA LEU A 86 -7.47 17.20 17.31
C LEU A 86 -8.02 18.50 17.93
N ALA A 87 -9.32 18.59 18.15
CA ALA A 87 -10.01 19.74 18.76
C ALA A 87 -10.08 19.61 20.29
#